data_AF-A0A9E5IWT4-F1
#
_entry.id   AF-A0A9E5IWT4-F1
#
_cell.length_a   1.000
_cell.length_b   1.000
_cell.length_c   1.000
_cell.angle_alpha   90.00
_cell.angle_beta   90.00
_cell.angle_gamma   90.00
#
_symmetry.space_group_name_H-M   'P 1'
#
loop_
_entity.id
_entity.type
_entity.pdbx_description
1 polymer ?
#
loop_
_entity_poly.entity_id
_entity_poly.type
_entity_poly.pdbx_seq_one_letter_code
_entity_poly.pdbx_strand_id
1 'polypeptide(L)'
;IDPIGSLVGQRGVRVNTVTSELGGEKIDIIEWNENPAKFIEEALSPAKTISIDINKEEMKATVKVAEDQQSLAIGKGGQNVRLAAKLTGWKIDIQGTGAPVATPVAASAAPVYPEKEA
;
A
#
# COMPACT_ATOMS: atom_id res chain seq x y z
N ILE A 1 9.70 -7.14 -18.52
CA ILE A 1 8.53 -8.03 -18.32
C ILE A 1 7.61 -7.30 -17.37
N ASP A 2 6.35 -7.10 -17.72
CA ASP A 2 5.36 -6.51 -16.80
C ASP A 2 4.82 -7.62 -15.88
N PRO A 3 5.18 -7.62 -14.58
CA PRO A 3 4.78 -8.68 -13.66
C PRO A 3 3.27 -8.69 -13.40
N ILE A 4 2.66 -7.50 -13.27
CA ILE A 4 1.22 -7.38 -13.00
C ILE A 4 0.43 -7.83 -14.23
N GLY A 5 0.75 -7.29 -15.41
CA GLY A 5 0.05 -7.64 -16.64
C GLY A 5 0.13 -9.13 -16.98
N SER A 6 1.24 -9.78 -16.64
CA SER A 6 1.42 -11.22 -16.81
C SER A 6 0.51 -12.05 -15.88
N LEU A 7 0.26 -11.58 -14.66
CA LEU A 7 -0.60 -12.25 -13.68
C LEU A 7 -2.10 -11.97 -13.92
N VAL A 8 -2.44 -10.74 -14.30
CA VAL A 8 -3.83 -10.31 -14.55
C VAL A 8 -4.39 -10.93 -15.82
N GLY A 9 -3.57 -11.05 -16.87
CA GLY A 9 -4.00 -11.48 -18.21
C GLY A 9 -4.85 -10.43 -18.93
N GLN A 10 -5.20 -10.69 -20.19
CA GLN A 10 -6.02 -9.75 -20.97
C GLN A 10 -7.33 -9.46 -20.23
N ARG A 11 -7.59 -8.19 -19.92
CA ARG A 11 -8.81 -7.73 -19.21
C ARG A 11 -9.09 -8.46 -17.89
N GLY A 12 -8.06 -8.94 -17.19
CA GLY A 12 -8.23 -9.60 -15.89
C GLY A 12 -8.73 -11.04 -15.95
N VAL A 13 -8.75 -11.68 -17.12
CA VAL A 13 -9.26 -13.05 -17.28
C VAL A 13 -8.60 -14.04 -16.31
N ARG A 14 -7.29 -13.93 -16.09
CA ARG A 14 -6.58 -14.88 -15.20
C ARG A 14 -6.95 -14.67 -13.74
N VAL A 15 -6.87 -13.43 -13.25
CA VAL A 15 -7.21 -13.12 -11.85
C VAL A 15 -8.68 -13.43 -11.57
N ASN A 16 -9.59 -13.12 -12.49
CA ASN A 16 -11.02 -13.41 -12.33
C ASN A 16 -11.32 -14.91 -12.27
N THR A 17 -10.56 -15.72 -13.02
CA THR A 17 -10.69 -17.19 -12.96
C THR A 17 -10.29 -17.68 -11.56
N VAL A 18 -9.15 -17.23 -11.03
CA VAL A 18 -8.70 -17.62 -9.68
C VAL A 18 -9.68 -17.15 -8.61
N THR A 19 -10.16 -15.91 -8.68
CA THR A 19 -11.19 -15.38 -7.77
C THR A 19 -12.47 -16.21 -7.79
N SER A 20 -12.89 -16.69 -8.96
CA SER A 20 -14.09 -17.53 -9.09
C SER A 20 -13.91 -18.90 -8.43
N GLU A 21 -12.73 -19.51 -8.58
CA GLU A 21 -12.38 -20.78 -7.93
C GLU A 21 -12.25 -20.64 -6.40
N LEU A 22 -11.87 -19.47 -5.89
CA LEU A 22 -11.82 -19.16 -4.46
C LEU A 22 -13.17 -18.72 -3.88
N GLY A 23 -14.28 -18.99 -4.57
CA GLY A 23 -15.63 -18.67 -4.06
C GLY A 23 -15.94 -17.17 -4.00
N GLY A 24 -15.26 -16.36 -4.82
CA GLY A 24 -15.47 -14.92 -4.89
C GLY A 24 -14.65 -14.09 -3.90
N GLU A 25 -13.63 -14.67 -3.27
CA GLU A 25 -12.68 -13.91 -2.45
C GLU A 25 -11.93 -12.87 -3.33
N LYS A 26 -11.92 -11.60 -2.89
CA LYS A 26 -11.23 -10.54 -3.63
C LYS A 26 -9.72 -10.72 -3.54
N ILE A 27 -9.06 -10.70 -4.69
CA ILE A 27 -7.61 -10.79 -4.82
C ILE A 27 -7.10 -9.43 -5.31
N ASP A 28 -6.21 -8.83 -4.54
CA ASP A 28 -5.47 -7.64 -4.93
C ASP A 28 -4.04 -8.04 -5.30
N ILE A 29 -3.57 -7.57 -6.45
CA ILE A 29 -2.21 -7.82 -6.96
C ILE A 29 -1.44 -6.52 -6.82
N ILE A 30 -0.36 -6.55 -6.04
CA ILE A 30 0.51 -5.40 -5.82
C ILE A 30 1.90 -5.65 -6.36
N GLU A 31 2.58 -4.58 -6.79
CA GLU A 31 3.97 -4.66 -7.19
C GLU A 31 4.87 -4.67 -5.96
N TRP A 32 5.83 -5.60 -5.92
CA TRP A 32 6.85 -5.57 -4.89
C TRP A 32 7.83 -4.42 -5.12
N ASN A 33 8.27 -3.77 -4.04
CA ASN A 33 9.26 -2.69 -4.12
C ASN A 33 10.34 -2.85 -3.05
N GLU A 34 11.60 -2.59 -3.42
CA GLU A 34 12.73 -2.55 -2.48
C GLU A 34 12.60 -1.43 -1.44
N ASN A 35 11.97 -0.32 -1.82
CA ASN A 35 11.70 0.76 -0.88
C ASN A 35 10.48 0.38 -0.01
N PRO A 36 10.66 0.18 1.30
CA PRO A 36 9.58 -0.25 2.17
C PRO A 36 8.44 0.76 2.25
N ALA A 37 8.69 2.06 2.05
CA ALA A 37 7.63 3.07 2.03
C ALA A 37 6.70 2.87 0.85
N LYS A 38 7.27 2.69 -0.35
CA LYS A 38 6.51 2.40 -1.56
C LYS A 38 5.79 1.06 -1.47
N PHE A 39 6.45 0.03 -0.93
CA PHE A 39 5.83 -1.28 -0.83
C PHE A 39 4.64 -1.28 0.14
N ILE A 40 4.73 -0.54 1.26
CA ILE A 40 3.63 -0.38 2.22
C ILE A 40 2.50 0.48 1.64
N GLU A 41 2.82 1.52 0.88
CA GLU A 41 1.83 2.34 0.16
C GLU A 41 1.00 1.48 -0.79
N GLU A 42 1.66 0.70 -1.65
CA GLU A 42 0.99 -0.22 -2.59
C GLU A 42 0.19 -1.31 -1.86
N ALA A 43 0.70 -1.83 -0.74
CA ALA A 43 0.02 -2.85 0.06
C ALA A 43 -1.24 -2.35 0.78
N LEU A 44 -1.39 -1.03 0.98
CA LEU A 44 -2.59 -0.43 1.57
C LEU A 44 -3.63 -0.02 0.51
N SER A 45 -3.29 -0.11 -0.77
CA SER A 45 -4.23 0.07 -1.88
C SER A 45 -5.48 -0.78 -1.62
N PRO A 46 -6.71 -0.21 -1.75
CA PRO A 46 -7.07 1.01 -2.47
C PRO A 46 -7.00 2.33 -1.68
N ALA A 47 -6.58 2.31 -0.41
CA ALA A 47 -6.54 3.52 0.41
C ALA A 47 -5.35 4.42 0.05
N LYS A 48 -5.59 5.73 -0.06
CA LYS A 48 -4.53 6.70 -0.36
C LYS A 48 -3.85 7.19 0.92
N THR A 49 -2.53 7.09 0.95
CA THR A 49 -1.69 7.56 2.05
C THR A 49 -1.16 8.97 1.80
N ILE A 50 -1.04 9.77 2.84
CA ILE A 50 -0.49 11.14 2.78
C ILE A 50 1.02 11.10 3.01
N SER A 51 1.45 10.34 4.02
CA SER A 51 2.87 10.17 4.36
C SER A 51 3.08 8.86 5.11
N ILE A 52 4.27 8.31 4.96
CA ILE A 52 4.69 7.06 5.60
C ILE A 52 6.01 7.33 6.30
N ASP A 53 6.03 7.15 7.60
CA ASP A 53 7.23 7.20 8.43
C ASP A 53 7.68 5.77 8.75
N ILE A 54 8.97 5.48 8.56
CA ILE A 54 9.51 4.13 8.71
C ILE A 54 10.59 4.11 9.77
N ASN A 55 10.34 3.32 10.81
CA ASN A 55 11.32 2.96 11.81
C ASN A 55 11.90 1.57 11.49
N LYS A 56 13.09 1.55 10.89
CA LYS A 56 13.80 0.32 10.52
C LYS A 56 14.30 -0.50 11.72
N GLU A 57 14.53 0.13 12.87
CA GLU A 57 15.01 -0.56 14.08
C GLU A 57 13.90 -1.41 14.69
N GLU A 58 12.67 -0.88 14.70
CA GLU A 58 11.50 -1.57 15.26
C GLU A 58 10.69 -2.38 14.23
N MET A 59 11.09 -2.34 12.94
CA MET A 59 10.31 -2.86 11.82
C MET A 59 8.86 -2.34 11.85
N LYS A 60 8.72 -1.04 12.12
CA LYS A 60 7.43 -0.35 12.28
C LYS A 60 7.27 0.74 11.24
N ALA A 61 6.07 0.86 10.68
CA ALA A 61 5.68 1.90 9.76
C ALA A 61 4.46 2.65 10.30
N THR A 62 4.55 3.98 10.37
CA THR A 62 3.44 4.85 10.76
C THR A 62 2.92 5.54 9.52
N VAL A 63 1.68 5.21 9.15
CA VAL A 63 1.04 5.67 7.92
C VAL A 63 -0.01 6.71 8.27
N LYS A 64 0.14 7.91 7.72
CA LYS A 64 -0.84 8.99 7.86
C LYS A 64 -1.78 8.96 6.68
N VAL A 65 -3.08 8.92 6.97
CA VAL A 65 -4.16 8.89 5.98
C VAL A 65 -5.16 9.98 6.27
N ALA A 66 -5.92 10.36 5.24
CA ALA A 66 -7.07 11.23 5.41
C ALA A 66 -8.13 10.54 6.28
N GLU A 67 -8.94 11.32 7.00
CA GLU A 67 -9.98 10.78 7.87
C GLU A 67 -11.00 9.92 7.10
N ASP A 68 -11.37 10.31 5.88
CA ASP A 68 -12.24 9.54 4.99
C ASP A 68 -11.59 8.24 4.48
N GLN A 69 -10.26 8.21 4.38
CA GLN A 69 -9.49 7.05 3.95
C GLN A 69 -9.10 6.12 5.10
N GLN A 70 -9.21 6.57 6.36
CA GLN A 70 -8.79 5.78 7.52
C GLN A 70 -9.57 4.48 7.64
N SER A 71 -10.89 4.52 7.45
CA SER A 71 -11.71 3.30 7.48
C SER A 71 -11.35 2.32 6.35
N LEU A 72 -10.99 2.84 5.17
CA LEU A 72 -10.61 2.03 4.02
C LEU A 72 -9.23 1.38 4.21
N ALA A 73 -8.28 2.13 4.75
CA ALA A 73 -6.93 1.66 5.04
C ALA A 73 -6.94 0.56 6.12
N ILE A 74 -7.78 0.70 7.15
CA ILE A 74 -7.96 -0.36 8.16
C ILE A 74 -8.68 -1.58 7.56
N GLY A 75 -9.72 -1.33 6.75
CA GLY A 75 -10.56 -2.36 6.17
C GLY A 75 -11.53 -3.02 7.16
N LYS A 76 -12.44 -3.84 6.65
CA LYS A 76 -13.47 -4.51 7.47
C LYS A 76 -12.82 -5.38 8.55
N GLY A 77 -13.05 -5.04 9.82
CA GLY A 77 -12.46 -5.75 10.95
C GLY A 77 -10.93 -5.71 11.00
N GLY A 78 -10.28 -4.72 10.35
CA GLY A 78 -8.83 -4.62 10.28
C GLY A 78 -8.18 -5.56 9.25
N GLN A 79 -8.95 -6.13 8.33
CA GLN A 79 -8.43 -7.11 7.37
C GLN A 79 -7.33 -6.52 6.48
N ASN A 80 -7.52 -5.31 5.95
CA ASN A 80 -6.59 -4.71 4.99
C ASN A 80 -5.22 -4.44 5.63
N VAL A 81 -5.20 -3.73 6.75
CA VAL A 81 -3.95 -3.46 7.49
C VAL A 81 -3.23 -4.73 7.96
N ARG A 82 -3.97 -5.80 8.32
CA ARG A 82 -3.35 -7.09 8.68
C ARG A 82 -2.74 -7.79 7.48
N LEU A 83 -3.41 -7.78 6.33
CA LEU A 83 -2.87 -8.37 5.10
C LEU A 83 -1.62 -7.60 4.66
N ALA A 84 -1.66 -6.26 4.66
CA ALA A 84 -0.52 -5.41 4.35
C ALA A 84 0.66 -5.66 5.30
N ALA A 85 0.41 -5.76 6.61
CA ALA A 85 1.44 -6.05 7.60
C ALA A 85 2.08 -7.43 7.39
N LYS A 86 1.26 -8.44 7.06
CA LYS A 86 1.75 -9.80 6.78
C LYS A 86 2.53 -9.87 5.46
N LEU A 87 2.10 -9.14 4.45
CA LEU A 87 2.70 -9.11 3.12
C LEU A 87 4.04 -8.38 3.11
N THR A 88 4.13 -7.27 3.84
CA THR A 88 5.34 -6.45 3.92
C THR A 88 6.30 -6.92 5.01
N GLY A 89 5.80 -7.59 6.05
CA GLY A 89 6.57 -7.96 7.24
C GLY A 89 6.75 -6.81 8.24
N TRP A 90 6.04 -5.69 8.05
CA TRP A 90 6.14 -4.50 8.90
C TRP A 90 4.94 -4.38 9.84
N LYS A 91 5.18 -3.82 11.04
CA LYS A 91 4.10 -3.39 11.93
C LYS A 91 3.54 -2.05 11.43
N ILE A 92 2.35 -2.08 10.84
CA ILE A 92 1.71 -0.89 10.26
C ILE A 92 0.75 -0.26 11.28
N ASP A 93 0.99 1.00 11.64
CA ASP A 93 0.10 1.84 12.43
C ASP A 93 -0.55 2.90 11.53
N ILE A 94 -1.88 3.02 11.57
CA ILE A 94 -2.62 3.94 10.70
C ILE A 94 -3.16 5.09 11.55
N GLN A 95 -2.74 6.30 11.21
CA GLN A 95 -3.14 7.53 11.90
C GLN A 95 -3.96 8.42 10.96
N GLY A 96 -5.18 8.76 11.38
CA GLY A 96 -5.98 9.77 10.69
C GLY A 96 -5.41 11.16 10.96
N THR A 97 -5.07 11.90 9.91
CA THR A 97 -4.86 13.34 10.05
C THR A 97 -6.24 13.95 10.15
N GLY A 98 -6.62 14.51 11.30
CA GLY A 98 -7.92 15.17 11.53
C GLY A 98 -8.18 16.41 10.66
N ALA A 99 -7.49 16.53 9.53
CA ALA A 99 -7.74 17.48 8.46
C ALA A 99 -8.14 16.67 7.21
N PRO A 100 -9.30 16.95 6.58
CA PRO A 100 -9.64 16.36 5.30
C PRO A 100 -8.58 16.78 4.28
N VAL A 101 -8.05 15.79 3.55
CA VAL A 101 -6.99 16.04 2.57
C VAL A 101 -7.59 16.84 1.43
N ALA A 102 -7.20 18.11 1.32
CA ALA A 102 -7.26 18.82 0.05
C ALA A 102 -6.42 18.01 -0.94
N THR A 103 -7.08 17.49 -1.97
CA THR A 103 -6.53 16.68 -3.07
C THR A 103 -5.05 17.00 -3.36
N PRO A 104 -4.12 16.04 -3.19
CA PRO A 104 -2.78 16.26 -3.67
C PRO A 104 -2.82 16.16 -5.20
N VAL A 105 -2.60 17.31 -5.84
CA VAL A 105 -2.14 17.39 -7.22
C VAL A 105 -0.88 16.54 -7.34
N ALA A 106 -0.81 15.75 -8.41
CA ALA A 106 0.35 14.96 -8.79
C ALA A 106 1.65 15.78 -8.63
N ALA A 107 2.53 15.33 -7.74
CA ALA A 107 3.91 15.79 -7.68
C ALA A 107 4.80 14.59 -7.37
N SER A 108 5.40 14.05 -8.43
CA SER A 108 6.59 13.22 -8.33
C SER A 108 7.68 14.02 -7.60
N ALA A 109 8.03 13.63 -6.39
CA ALA A 109 9.26 14.05 -5.74
C ALA A 109 10.00 12.79 -5.30
N ALA A 110 11.04 12.43 -6.06
CA ALA A 110 12.01 11.43 -5.67
C ALA A 110 12.65 11.83 -4.34
N PRO A 111 12.88 10.90 -3.39
CA PRO A 111 13.70 11.21 -2.23
C PRO A 111 15.14 11.46 -2.69
N VAL A 112 15.60 12.70 -2.55
CA VAL A 112 17.01 13.07 -2.64
C VAL A 112 17.70 12.44 -1.44
N TYR A 113 18.47 11.38 -1.67
CA TYR A 113 19.44 10.91 -0.69
C TYR A 113 20.66 11.85 -0.75
N PRO A 114 21.19 12.33 0.40
CA PRO A 114 22.40 13.14 0.38
C PRO A 114 23.58 12.26 -0.04
N GLU A 115 24.21 12.62 -1.15
CA GLU A 115 25.53 12.11 -1.53
C GLU A 115 26.51 12.45 -0.40
N LYS A 116 27.17 11.43 0.15
CA LYS A 116 28.25 11.62 1.10
C LYS A 116 29.46 12.16 0.34
N GLU A 117 29.95 13.32 0.77
CA GLU A 117 31.22 13.92 0.35
C GLU A 117 32.36 12.88 0.37
N ALA A 118 33.17 12.91 -0.69
CA ALA A 118 34.54 12.39 -0.73
C ALA A 118 35.42 13.43 -1.42
#